data_AF-A0A3A8J1A6-F1
#
_entry.id   AF-A0A3A8J1A6-F1
#
_cell.length_a   1.000
_cell.length_b   1.000
_cell.length_c   1.000
_cell.angle_alpha   90.00
_cell.angle_beta   90.00
_cell.angle_gamma   90.00
#
_symmetry.space_group_name_H-M   'P 1'
#
loop_
_entity.id
_entity.type
_entity.pdbx_description
1 polymer ?
#
loop_
_entity_poly.entity_id
_entity_poly.type
_entity_poly.pdbx_seq_one_letter_code
_entity_poly.pdbx_strand_id
1 'polypeptide(L)'
;MTYARFLGLFVVLPILFLVVRYRRTLSWKGLAPMGVLLVVVYAATSPWDNMAVKWGLWGFDPERIWGVKLGYLPLEEYLFFGLQTLLVGLWARARLERVLAKKPEARASEKHRLVHVERPLGPREVSP
;
A
#
# COMPACT_ATOMS: atom_id res chain seq x y z
N MET A 1 22.22 -13.89 7.73
CA MET A 1 21.05 -13.45 8.51
C MET A 1 19.92 -14.43 8.26
N THR A 2 19.13 -14.79 9.28
CA THR A 2 17.96 -15.65 9.09
C THR A 2 16.87 -14.92 8.32
N TYR A 3 16.00 -15.66 7.64
CA TYR A 3 14.93 -15.07 6.85
C TYR A 3 13.97 -14.26 7.75
N ALA A 4 13.67 -14.77 8.93
CA ALA A 4 12.90 -14.05 9.94
C ALA A 4 13.53 -12.70 10.36
N ARG A 5 14.86 -12.63 10.52
CA ARG A 5 15.53 -11.35 10.83
C ARG A 5 15.41 -10.37 9.66
N PHE A 6 15.51 -10.86 8.43
CA PHE A 6 15.28 -10.04 7.25
C PHE A 6 13.84 -9.48 7.24
N LEU A 7 12.84 -10.33 7.44
CA LEU A 7 11.44 -9.91 7.53
C LEU A 7 11.23 -8.86 8.63
N GLY A 8 11.80 -9.09 9.82
CA GLY A 8 11.70 -8.15 10.93
C GLY A 8 12.28 -6.77 10.62
N LEU A 9 13.50 -6.72 10.09
CA LEU A 9 14.23 -5.47 9.87
C LEU A 9 13.75 -4.71 8.64
N PHE A 10 13.51 -5.40 7.52
CA PHE A 10 13.25 -4.76 6.23
C PHE A 10 11.77 -4.68 5.87
N VAL A 11 10.90 -5.43 6.54
CA VAL A 11 9.46 -5.44 6.22
C VAL A 11 8.63 -4.99 7.41
N VAL A 12 8.77 -5.64 8.57
CA VAL A 12 7.97 -5.32 9.76
C VAL A 12 8.29 -3.92 10.28
N LEU A 13 9.56 -3.54 10.41
CA LEU A 13 9.93 -2.23 10.92
C LEU A 13 9.39 -1.07 10.05
N PRO A 14 9.52 -1.08 8.71
CA PRO A 14 8.85 -0.10 7.85
C PRO A 14 7.32 -0.11 7.95
N ILE A 15 6.68 -1.27 8.07
CA ILE A 15 5.22 -1.35 8.28
C ILE A 15 4.84 -0.65 9.58
N LEU A 16 5.52 -0.96 10.68
CA LEU A 16 5.26 -0.33 11.98
C LEU A 16 5.43 1.19 11.90
N PHE A 17 6.48 1.65 11.23
CA PHE A 17 6.70 3.08 10.99
C PHE A 17 5.52 3.71 10.23
N LEU A 18 5.05 3.09 9.14
CA LEU A 18 3.91 3.59 8.37
C LEU A 18 2.62 3.58 9.19
N VAL A 19 2.34 2.50 9.92
CA VAL A 19 1.16 2.40 10.78
C VAL A 19 1.17 3.48 11.85
N VAL A 20 2.29 3.70 12.55
CA VAL A 20 2.41 4.78 13.54
C VAL A 20 2.24 6.16 12.90
N ARG A 21 2.87 6.38 11.74
CA ARG A 21 2.85 7.66 11.02
C ARG A 21 1.46 8.04 10.48
N TYR A 22 0.66 7.04 10.09
CA TYR A 22 -0.66 7.24 9.48
C TYR A 22 -1.82 6.74 10.35
N ARG A 23 -1.58 6.41 11.63
CA ARG A 23 -2.57 5.84 12.55
C ARG A 23 -3.90 6.59 12.62
N ARG A 24 -3.89 7.91 12.39
CA ARG A 24 -5.07 8.78 12.43
C ARG A 24 -5.95 8.68 11.17
N THR A 25 -5.41 8.15 10.08
CA THR A 25 -6.09 8.05 8.78
C THR A 25 -6.46 6.61 8.44
N LEU A 26 -6.03 5.63 9.26
CA LEU A 26 -6.42 4.24 9.11
C LEU A 26 -7.87 4.06 9.57
N SER A 27 -8.79 4.00 8.61
CA SER A 27 -10.18 3.60 8.84
C SER A 27 -10.40 2.18 8.31
N TRP A 28 -11.30 1.43 8.96
CA TRP A 28 -11.66 0.06 8.54
C TRP A 28 -12.12 -0.01 7.09
N LYS A 29 -12.88 1.00 6.65
CA LYS A 29 -13.32 1.13 5.25
C LYS A 29 -12.15 1.35 4.28
N GLY A 30 -11.09 2.02 4.73
CA GLY A 30 -9.87 2.24 3.96
C GLY A 30 -8.93 1.02 3.92
N LEU A 31 -9.11 0.06 4.82
CA LEU A 31 -8.35 -1.18 4.87
C LEU A 31 -9.05 -2.35 4.16
N ALA A 32 -10.36 -2.27 3.92
CA ALA A 32 -11.11 -3.32 3.23
C ALA A 32 -10.50 -3.74 1.86
N PRO A 33 -10.06 -2.82 0.99
CA PRO A 33 -9.38 -3.20 -0.25
C PRO A 33 -8.08 -3.99 -0.02
N MET A 34 -7.39 -3.73 1.10
CA MET A 34 -6.17 -4.46 1.48
C MET A 34 -6.47 -5.92 1.82
N GLY A 35 -7.59 -6.18 2.49
CA GLY A 35 -8.03 -7.54 2.80
C GLY A 35 -8.30 -8.34 1.52
N VAL A 36 -9.00 -7.75 0.55
CA VAL A 36 -9.24 -8.37 -0.76
C VAL A 36 -7.92 -8.61 -1.49
N LEU A 37 -7.01 -7.62 -1.48
CA LEU A 37 -5.70 -7.74 -2.10
C LEU A 37 -4.88 -8.88 -1.50
N LEU A 38 -4.90 -9.05 -0.17
CA LEU A 38 -4.23 -10.17 0.49
C LEU A 38 -4.78 -11.51 0.02
N VAL A 39 -6.11 -11.67 -0.06
CA VAL A 39 -6.73 -12.91 -0.56
C VAL A 39 -6.28 -13.20 -1.99
N VAL A 40 -6.31 -12.19 -2.87
CA VAL A 40 -5.88 -12.34 -4.26
C VAL A 40 -4.40 -12.73 -4.35
N VAL A 41 -3.53 -12.05 -3.59
CA VAL A 41 -2.10 -12.35 -3.56
C VAL A 41 -1.87 -13.78 -3.11
N TYR A 42 -2.42 -14.21 -1.97
CA TYR A 42 -2.22 -15.58 -1.50
C TYR A 42 -2.76 -16.62 -2.48
N ALA A 43 -3.93 -16.39 -3.08
CA ALA A 43 -4.52 -17.30 -4.05
C ALA A 43 -3.69 -17.41 -5.34
N ALA A 44 -3.09 -16.30 -5.78
CA ALA A 44 -2.30 -16.27 -7.01
C ALA A 44 -0.86 -16.75 -6.82
N THR A 45 -0.19 -16.34 -5.75
CA THR A 45 1.24 -16.63 -5.54
C THR A 45 1.48 -18.00 -4.94
N SER A 46 0.68 -18.41 -3.94
CA SER A 46 0.96 -19.64 -3.19
C SER A 46 1.01 -20.90 -4.07
N PRO A 47 0.09 -21.13 -5.04
CA PRO A 47 0.11 -22.34 -5.86
C PRO A 47 1.31 -22.36 -6.81
N TRP A 48 1.60 -21.24 -7.46
CA TRP A 48 2.71 -21.11 -8.39
C TRP A 48 4.04 -21.35 -7.68
N ASP A 49 4.20 -20.74 -6.51
CA ASP A 49 5.47 -20.78 -5.82
C ASP A 49 5.75 -22.15 -5.17
N ASN A 50 4.70 -22.81 -4.65
CA ASN A 50 4.78 -24.20 -4.23
C ASN A 50 5.19 -25.13 -5.37
N MET A 51 4.68 -24.88 -6.58
CA MET A 51 5.05 -25.68 -7.75
C MET A 51 6.50 -25.43 -8.15
N ALA A 52 6.96 -24.18 -8.13
CA ALA A 52 8.33 -23.82 -8.46
C ALA A 52 9.34 -24.50 -7.53
N VAL A 53 9.08 -24.50 -6.22
CA VAL A 53 9.92 -25.21 -5.23
C VAL A 53 9.83 -26.72 -5.42
N LYS A 54 8.63 -27.26 -5.67
CA LYS A 54 8.44 -28.69 -5.93
C LYS A 54 9.22 -29.19 -7.15
N TRP A 55 9.31 -28.37 -8.20
CA TRP A 55 10.07 -28.67 -9.41
C TRP A 55 11.56 -28.35 -9.30
N GLY A 56 12.01 -27.84 -8.15
CA GLY A 56 13.41 -27.51 -7.93
C GLY A 56 13.91 -26.30 -8.71
N LEU A 57 13.02 -25.43 -9.19
CA LEU A 57 13.43 -24.17 -9.83
C LEU A 57 14.23 -23.30 -8.84
N TRP A 58 13.86 -23.36 -7.57
CA TRP A 58 14.55 -22.69 -6.47
C TRP A 58 14.23 -23.34 -5.13
N GLY A 59 15.01 -23.03 -4.10
CA GLY A 59 14.90 -23.66 -2.78
C GLY A 59 15.45 -22.80 -1.65
N PHE A 60 15.28 -23.30 -0.42
CA PHE A 60 15.61 -22.58 0.82
C PHE A 60 16.64 -23.37 1.64
N ASP A 61 17.63 -22.63 2.15
CA ASP A 61 18.64 -23.15 3.07
C ASP A 61 17.99 -23.46 4.44
N PRO A 62 17.97 -24.73 4.89
CA PRO A 62 17.37 -25.13 6.16
C PRO A 62 17.94 -24.41 7.38
N GLU A 63 19.19 -23.96 7.34
CA GLU A 63 19.85 -23.27 8.47
C GLU A 63 19.39 -21.81 8.62
N ARG A 64 18.73 -21.26 7.59
CA ARG A 64 18.31 -19.84 7.54
C ARG A 64 16.82 -19.64 7.78
N ILE A 65 16.05 -20.72 7.78
CA ILE A 65 14.61 -20.75 8.02
C ILE A 65 14.32 -21.39 9.38
N TRP A 66 13.11 -21.18 9.90
CA TRP A 66 12.59 -21.75 11.13
C TRP A 66 12.27 -23.24 11.02
N GLY A 67 12.31 -23.80 9.81
CA GLY A 67 12.00 -25.21 9.55
C GLY A 67 10.51 -25.53 9.49
N VAL A 68 9.62 -24.57 9.76
CA VAL A 68 8.17 -24.73 9.61
C VAL A 68 7.80 -24.56 8.13
N LYS A 69 7.25 -25.60 7.51
CA LYS A 69 6.81 -25.57 6.11
C LYS A 69 5.31 -25.81 5.99
N LEU A 70 4.67 -25.06 5.09
CA LEU A 70 3.32 -25.35 4.60
C LEU A 70 3.45 -25.80 3.14
N GLY A 71 3.05 -27.04 2.85
CA GLY A 71 3.33 -27.64 1.55
C GLY A 71 4.83 -27.77 1.31
N TYR A 72 5.35 -27.05 0.31
CA TYR A 72 6.77 -27.03 -0.04
C TYR A 72 7.49 -25.75 0.42
N LEU A 73 6.74 -24.71 0.78
CA LEU A 73 7.29 -23.41 1.17
C LEU A 73 7.49 -23.28 2.68
N PRO A 74 8.54 -22.57 3.12
CA PRO A 74 8.68 -22.16 4.51
C PRO A 74 7.60 -21.14 4.90
N LEU A 75 7.18 -21.15 6.17
CA LEU A 75 6.19 -20.21 6.70
C LEU A 75 6.59 -18.75 6.46
N GLU A 76 7.88 -18.47 6.51
CA GLU A 76 8.45 -17.14 6.28
C GLU A 76 8.13 -16.59 4.89
N GLU A 77 8.00 -17.44 3.87
CA GLU A 77 7.63 -17.01 2.52
C GLU A 77 6.17 -16.55 2.47
N TYR A 78 5.27 -17.28 3.16
CA TYR A 78 3.89 -16.84 3.32
C TYR A 78 3.78 -15.54 4.10
N LEU A 79 4.60 -15.37 5.15
CA LEU A 79 4.69 -14.09 5.87
C LEU A 79 5.21 -12.99 4.96
N PHE A 80 6.21 -13.28 4.11
CA PHE A 80 6.74 -12.33 3.15
C PHE A 80 5.65 -11.81 2.21
N PHE A 81 4.85 -12.69 1.59
CA PHE A 81 3.78 -12.26 0.68
C PHE A 81 2.80 -11.28 1.32
N GLY A 82 2.32 -11.62 2.52
CA GLY A 82 1.36 -10.80 3.26
C GLY A 82 1.97 -9.49 3.73
N LEU A 83 3.11 -9.56 4.40
CA LEU A 83 3.80 -8.37 4.94
C LEU A 83 4.24 -7.44 3.82
N GLN A 84 4.79 -7.95 2.72
CA GLN A 84 5.21 -7.13 1.58
C GLN A 84 4.01 -6.44 0.93
N THR A 85 2.89 -7.15 0.78
CA THR A 85 1.65 -6.58 0.26
C THR A 85 1.12 -5.47 1.18
N LEU A 86 1.18 -5.67 2.50
CA LEU A 86 0.80 -4.66 3.48
C LEU A 86 1.72 -3.44 3.42
N LEU A 87 3.03 -3.64 3.35
CA LEU A 87 4.03 -2.56 3.28
C LEU A 87 3.78 -1.67 2.06
N VAL A 88 3.75 -2.28 0.87
CA VAL A 88 3.57 -1.57 -0.39
C VAL A 88 2.17 -0.97 -0.46
N GLY A 89 1.15 -1.72 -0.05
CA GLY A 89 -0.23 -1.26 -0.04
C GLY A 89 -0.46 -0.07 0.89
N LEU A 90 0.07 -0.09 2.12
CA LEU A 90 -0.04 1.04 3.06
C LEU A 90 0.66 2.28 2.51
N TRP A 91 1.84 2.10 1.94
CA TRP A 91 2.59 3.18 1.31
C TRP A 91 1.84 3.77 0.11
N ALA A 92 1.36 2.92 -0.81
CA ALA A 92 0.62 3.32 -2.01
C ALA A 92 -0.67 4.07 -1.63
N ARG A 93 -1.41 3.56 -0.65
CA ARG A 93 -2.61 4.21 -0.10
C ARG A 93 -2.30 5.60 0.44
N ALA A 94 -1.25 5.72 1.27
CA ALA A 94 -0.83 7.00 1.82
C ALA A 94 -0.41 8.01 0.74
N ARG A 95 0.10 7.55 -0.41
CA ARG A 95 0.39 8.40 -1.58
C ARG A 95 -0.87 8.79 -2.33
N LEU A 96 -1.77 7.83 -2.56
CA LEU A 96 -3.03 8.06 -3.27
C LEU A 96 -3.90 9.09 -2.52
N GLU A 97 -4.02 8.99 -1.20
CA GLU A 97 -4.77 9.97 -0.39
C GLU A 97 -4.23 11.39 -0.56
N ARG A 98 -2.91 11.58 -0.62
CA ARG A 98 -2.30 12.91 -0.84
C ARG A 98 -2.64 13.47 -2.22
N VAL A 99 -2.60 12.63 -3.25
CA VAL A 99 -2.94 13.04 -4.63
C VAL A 99 -4.43 13.38 -4.72
N LEU A 100 -5.28 12.55 -4.12
CA LEU A 100 -6.72 12.79 -4.08
C LEU A 100 -7.09 14.00 -3.24
N ALA A 101 -6.36 14.33 -2.18
CA ALA A 101 -6.59 15.53 -1.36
C ALA A 101 -6.17 16.84 -2.07
N LYS A 102 -5.14 16.83 -2.94
CA LYS A 102 -4.75 18.01 -3.73
C LYS A 102 -5.75 18.38 -4.83
N LYS A 103 -6.41 17.39 -5.43
CA LYS A 103 -7.34 17.58 -6.55
C LYS A 103 -8.61 18.42 -6.22
N PRO A 104 -9.25 18.31 -5.05
CA PRO A 104 -10.43 19.11 -4.69
C PRO A 104 -10.12 20.58 -4.46
N GLU A 105 -8.98 20.93 -3.87
CA GLU A 105 -8.59 22.34 -3.65
C GLU A 105 -8.35 23.09 -4.96
N ALA A 106 -7.70 22.43 -5.94
CA ALA A 106 -7.50 23.00 -7.27
C ALA A 106 -8.83 23.30 -7.99
N ARG A 107 -9.79 22.35 -7.96
CA ARG A 107 -11.13 22.56 -8.56
C ARG A 107 -11.94 23.63 -7.84
N ALA A 108 -11.84 23.73 -6.51
CA ALA A 108 -12.54 24.76 -5.74
C ALA A 108 -11.98 26.16 -6.03
N SER A 109 -10.65 26.30 -6.10
CA SER A 109 -9.98 27.56 -6.46
C SER A 109 -10.29 27.99 -7.89
N GLU A 110 -10.38 27.06 -8.82
CA GLU A 110 -10.69 27.35 -10.23
C GLU A 110 -12.15 27.78 -10.40
N LYS A 111 -13.10 27.11 -9.74
CA LYS A 111 -14.50 27.56 -9.68
C LYS A 111 -14.63 28.95 -9.09
N HIS A 112 -13.94 29.24 -7.98
CA HIS A 112 -14.01 30.56 -7.34
C HIS A 112 -13.43 31.67 -8.24
N ARG A 113 -12.34 31.37 -8.95
CA ARG A 113 -11.74 32.30 -9.91
C ARG A 113 -12.66 32.56 -11.10
N LEU A 114 -13.26 31.53 -11.68
CA LEU A 114 -14.23 31.68 -12.78
C LEU A 114 -15.45 32.51 -12.36
N VAL A 115 -16.00 32.26 -11.17
CA VAL A 115 -17.10 33.07 -10.62
C VAL A 115 -16.70 34.54 -10.40
N HIS A 116 -15.43 34.81 -10.07
CA HIS A 116 -14.95 36.18 -9.92
C HIS A 116 -14.71 36.88 -11.26
N VAL A 117 -14.26 36.14 -12.29
CA VAL A 117 -14.02 36.65 -13.65
C VAL A 117 -15.33 36.84 -14.42
N GLU A 118 -16.32 35.96 -14.25
CA GLU A 118 -17.65 36.07 -14.87
C GLU A 118 -18.56 37.09 -14.19
N ARG A 119 -18.13 37.71 -13.08
CA ARG A 119 -18.89 38.79 -12.46
C ARG A 119 -18.88 39.98 -13.43
N PRO A 120 -20.02 40.40 -13.99
CA PRO A 120 -20.05 41.53 -14.90
C PRO A 120 -19.58 42.78 -14.14
N LEU A 121 -18.65 43.54 -14.73
CA LEU A 121 -18.17 44.82 -14.20
C LEU A 121 -19.37 45.69 -13.85
N GLY A 122 -19.47 46.08 -12.59
CA GLY A 122 -20.59 46.88 -12.11
C GLY A 122 -20.56 48.27 -12.77
N PRO A 123 -21.72 48.93 -12.98
CA PRO A 123 -21.79 50.26 -13.60
C PRO A 123 -20.96 51.36 -12.91
N ARG A 124 -20.38 51.09 -11.74
CA ARG A 124 -19.58 52.02 -10.94
C ARG A 124 -18.06 51.95 -11.22
N GLU A 125 -17.58 50.94 -11.93
CA GLU A 125 -16.14 50.79 -12.27
C GLU A 125 -15.80 51.40 -13.63
N VAL A 126 -16.79 51.91 -14.35
CA VAL A 126 -16.68 52.66 -15.60
C VAL A 126 -17.04 54.12 -15.31
N SER A 127 -16.15 54.84 -14.64
CA SER A 127 -16.12 56.30 -14.74
C SER A 127 -14.68 56.77 -14.90
N PRO A 128 -14.41 57.66 -15.88
CA PRO A 128 -13.08 58.07 -16.31
C PRO A 128 -12.31 58.88 -15.25
#